data_AF-A0A329QBW5-F1
#
_entry.id   AF-A0A329QBW5-F1
#
_cell.length_a   1.000
_cell.length_b   1.000
_cell.length_c   1.000
_cell.angle_alpha   90.00
_cell.angle_beta   90.00
_cell.angle_gamma   90.00
#
_symmetry.space_group_name_H-M   'P 1'
#
loop_
_entity.id
_entity.type
_entity.pdbx_description
1 polymer ?
#
loop_
_entity_poly.entity_id
_entity_poly.type
_entity_poly.pdbx_seq_one_letter_code
_entity_poly.pdbx_strand_id
1 'polypeptide(L)'
;MSWAAHEFENYFIQKHIGTKASFIGVVLGTQLPDMFTKAFVYTADDPAAFHRGWPGVGFSHSLLFGVVFAVAILAITRSRGWALGVLIGHWAHVLTDVADTAGVMIFFPFSTEPITISMWKHAAVEGRYGDAAAYYSSLGGVWDLFWLLVTVIFAWRALTPSYFREIVIPADPYVWGWLHRTFRLPERGLLLLYQGLMFYGLGRMIAWFLYARFDAQAPFDPSWGGPEYVQGNDISDAGWVEVLVRTSIGGALFVGFMWLCWKVFVKRLWERGYDVPAAVRGTGIHAVLELPSSARRRAEKSPDGDVKQM
;
A
#
# COMPACT_ATOMS: atom_id res chain seq x y z
N MET A 1 -1.71 11.40 7.81
CA MET A 1 -1.07 10.09 7.83
C MET A 1 -1.92 9.19 8.66
N SER A 2 -2.57 8.21 8.04
CA SER A 2 -3.20 7.18 8.86
C SER A 2 -2.13 6.28 9.48
N TRP A 3 -2.36 5.92 10.75
CA TRP A 3 -1.42 5.09 11.48
C TRP A 3 -1.77 3.62 11.33
N ALA A 4 -2.96 3.15 11.73
CA ALA A 4 -3.31 1.73 11.67
C ALA A 4 -4.29 1.36 10.53
N ALA A 5 -4.92 2.32 9.85
CA ALA A 5 -5.88 1.97 8.80
C ALA A 5 -5.25 1.19 7.66
N HIS A 6 -4.00 1.50 7.30
CA HIS A 6 -3.27 0.81 6.22
C HIS A 6 -3.06 -0.69 6.51
N GLU A 7 -3.11 -1.14 7.76
CA GLU A 7 -3.04 -2.56 8.09
C GLU A 7 -4.39 -3.25 7.94
N PHE A 8 -5.48 -2.53 8.23
CA PHE A 8 -6.84 -3.07 8.20
C PHE A 8 -7.43 -3.05 6.79
N GLU A 9 -7.35 -1.91 6.09
CA GLU A 9 -7.95 -1.71 4.77
C GLU A 9 -7.43 -2.71 3.74
N ASN A 10 -6.18 -3.18 3.89
CA ASN A 10 -5.57 -4.19 3.03
C ASN A 10 -6.40 -5.48 2.92
N TYR A 11 -7.04 -5.91 4.02
CA TYR A 11 -7.91 -7.10 3.99
C TYR A 11 -9.22 -6.83 3.26
N PHE A 12 -9.78 -5.63 3.43
CA PHE A 12 -10.97 -5.21 2.70
C PHE A 12 -10.68 -5.05 1.20
N ILE A 13 -9.54 -4.45 0.85
CA ILE A 13 -9.05 -4.32 -0.53
C ILE A 13 -8.88 -5.70 -1.16
N GLN A 14 -8.18 -6.63 -0.48
CA GLN A 14 -7.99 -7.99 -1.00
C GLN A 14 -9.33 -8.72 -1.21
N LYS A 15 -10.29 -8.57 -0.29
CA LYS A 15 -11.64 -9.11 -0.44
C LYS A 15 -12.28 -8.72 -1.77
N HIS A 16 -12.13 -7.47 -2.20
CA HIS A 16 -12.75 -6.97 -3.42
C HIS A 16 -11.98 -7.36 -4.68
N ILE A 17 -10.65 -7.38 -4.62
CA ILE A 17 -9.83 -7.69 -5.78
C ILE A 17 -9.75 -9.20 -6.06
N GLY A 18 -9.88 -10.03 -5.00
CA GLY A 18 -9.81 -11.48 -5.11
C GLY A 18 -8.43 -11.95 -5.55
N THR A 19 -8.36 -12.82 -6.55
CA THR A 19 -7.10 -13.39 -7.05
C THR A 19 -6.35 -12.50 -8.05
N LYS A 20 -6.88 -11.32 -8.37
CA LYS A 20 -6.32 -10.45 -9.42
C LYS A 20 -5.09 -9.66 -8.99
N ALA A 21 -4.87 -9.49 -7.68
CA ALA A 21 -3.72 -8.77 -7.14
C ALA A 21 -3.12 -9.50 -5.94
N SER A 22 -1.79 -9.42 -5.83
CA SER A 22 -1.05 -9.97 -4.70
C SER A 22 -1.35 -9.16 -3.44
N PHE A 23 -1.72 -9.85 -2.36
CA PHE A 23 -1.86 -9.25 -1.04
C PHE A 23 -0.54 -8.62 -0.57
N ILE A 24 0.59 -9.31 -0.74
CA ILE A 24 1.90 -8.76 -0.38
C ILE A 24 2.22 -7.53 -1.23
N GLY A 25 1.85 -7.54 -2.51
CA GLY A 25 1.93 -6.37 -3.38
C GLY A 25 1.14 -5.19 -2.82
N VAL A 26 -0.11 -5.41 -2.39
CA VAL A 26 -0.95 -4.37 -1.75
C VAL A 26 -0.27 -3.83 -0.49
N VAL A 27 0.18 -4.71 0.41
CA VAL A 27 0.88 -4.31 1.64
C VAL A 27 2.12 -3.47 1.33
N LEU A 28 2.98 -3.92 0.41
CA LEU A 28 4.16 -3.17 0.00
C LEU A 28 3.77 -1.81 -0.59
N GLY A 29 2.75 -1.77 -1.45
CA GLY A 29 2.20 -0.53 -1.99
C GLY A 29 1.78 0.44 -0.90
N THR A 30 1.04 -0.03 0.12
CA THR A 30 0.58 0.83 1.22
C THR A 30 1.70 1.38 2.09
N GLN A 31 2.85 0.71 2.18
CA GLN A 31 3.98 1.19 2.99
C GLN A 31 4.95 2.05 2.16
N LEU A 32 4.90 1.92 0.84
CA LEU A 32 5.87 2.50 -0.08
C LEU A 32 6.03 4.02 0.04
N PRO A 33 4.97 4.84 0.16
CA PRO A 33 5.13 6.29 0.28
C PRO A 33 5.95 6.70 1.50
N ASP A 34 5.84 5.94 2.59
CA ASP A 34 6.44 6.22 3.89
C ASP A 34 7.83 5.64 4.09
N MET A 35 8.15 4.56 3.36
CA MET A 35 9.46 3.91 3.44
C MET A 35 10.61 4.89 3.18
N PHE A 36 10.36 5.94 2.40
CA PHE A 36 11.36 6.96 2.05
C PHE A 36 11.36 8.16 3.00
N THR A 37 10.36 8.29 3.88
CA THR A 37 10.08 9.56 4.57
C THR A 37 10.15 9.39 6.09
N LYS A 38 9.41 8.44 6.67
CA LYS A 38 9.13 8.41 8.12
C LYS A 38 10.36 8.34 9.03
N ALA A 39 11.45 7.72 8.58
CA ALA A 39 12.69 7.64 9.37
C ALA A 39 13.42 8.99 9.46
N PHE A 40 13.23 9.88 8.48
CA PHE A 40 13.97 11.14 8.34
C PHE A 40 13.11 12.38 8.61
N VAL A 41 11.78 12.26 8.50
CA VAL A 41 10.83 13.38 8.66
C VAL A 41 11.02 14.11 9.98
N TYR A 42 11.10 13.39 11.10
CA TYR A 42 11.23 14.01 12.42
C TYR A 42 12.61 14.61 12.71
N THR A 43 13.56 14.47 11.79
CA THR A 43 14.91 15.04 11.90
C THR A 43 15.15 16.21 10.94
N ALA A 44 14.16 16.54 10.10
CA ALA A 44 14.24 17.66 9.17
C ALA A 44 13.90 18.98 9.88
N ASP A 45 14.45 20.09 9.36
CA ASP A 45 14.17 21.45 9.88
C ASP A 45 12.69 21.83 9.72
N ASP A 46 12.10 21.45 8.59
CA ASP A 46 10.65 21.51 8.35
C ASP A 46 10.14 20.09 8.03
N PRO A 47 9.70 19.33 9.05
CA PRO A 47 9.19 17.97 8.87
C PRO A 47 8.02 17.89 7.90
N ALA A 48 7.12 18.88 7.91
CA ALA A 48 5.92 18.86 7.08
C ALA A 48 6.26 19.11 5.61
N ALA A 49 7.01 20.18 5.32
CA ALA A 49 7.44 20.48 3.95
C ALA A 49 8.38 19.40 3.40
N PHE A 50 9.26 18.83 4.22
CA PHE A 50 10.09 17.70 3.79
C PHE A 50 9.22 16.49 3.45
N HIS A 51 8.27 16.12 4.31
CA HIS A 51 7.45 14.92 4.13
C HIS A 51 6.51 15.00 2.93
N ARG A 52 5.82 16.13 2.77
CA ARG A 52 4.64 16.27 1.91
C ARG A 52 4.80 17.30 0.80
N GLY A 53 5.77 18.20 0.93
CA GLY A 53 6.01 19.30 0.01
C GLY A 53 7.12 19.06 -1.02
N TRP A 54 7.44 20.13 -1.75
CA TRP A 54 8.51 20.21 -2.74
C TRP A 54 9.25 21.56 -2.62
N PRO A 55 10.59 21.61 -2.58
CA PRO A 55 11.54 20.50 -2.66
C PRO A 55 11.55 19.67 -1.36
N GLY A 56 11.34 18.37 -1.49
CA GLY A 56 11.15 17.41 -0.40
C GLY A 56 10.90 16.01 -0.96
N VAL A 57 10.42 15.10 -0.12
CA VAL A 57 10.05 13.73 -0.52
C VAL A 57 8.56 13.55 -0.78
N GLY A 58 7.77 14.64 -0.75
CA GLY A 58 6.32 14.57 -0.98
C GLY A 58 5.88 14.01 -2.34
N PHE A 59 6.79 13.92 -3.31
CA PHE A 59 6.52 13.23 -4.57
C PHE A 59 6.23 11.73 -4.38
N SER A 60 6.67 11.10 -3.27
CA SER A 60 6.34 9.70 -2.96
C SER A 60 4.84 9.51 -2.68
N HIS A 61 4.14 10.58 -2.28
CA HIS A 61 2.69 10.64 -2.10
C HIS A 61 1.94 11.15 -3.34
N SER A 62 2.44 10.84 -4.55
CA SER A 62 1.76 11.15 -5.81
C SER A 62 1.30 9.90 -6.54
N LEU A 63 0.17 9.96 -7.26
CA LEU A 63 -0.34 8.78 -7.98
C LEU A 63 0.64 8.27 -9.03
N LEU A 64 1.42 9.17 -9.64
CA LEU A 64 2.43 8.82 -10.63
C LEU A 64 3.57 8.00 -10.01
N PHE A 65 3.97 8.29 -8.77
CA PHE A 65 5.00 7.50 -8.09
C PHE A 65 4.58 6.03 -7.95
N GLY A 66 3.32 5.78 -7.56
CA GLY A 66 2.74 4.43 -7.55
C GLY A 66 2.76 3.76 -8.93
N VAL A 67 2.43 4.51 -9.99
CA VAL A 67 2.50 4.00 -11.38
C VAL A 67 3.93 3.62 -11.75
N VAL A 68 4.91 4.48 -11.48
CA VAL A 68 6.32 4.23 -11.81
C VAL A 68 6.79 2.94 -11.13
N PHE A 69 6.50 2.76 -9.84
CA PHE A 69 6.86 1.54 -9.12
C PHE A 69 6.10 0.31 -9.65
N ALA A 70 4.80 0.42 -9.92
CA ALA A 70 4.02 -0.69 -10.49
C ALA A 70 4.55 -1.12 -11.86
N VAL A 71 4.92 -0.17 -12.72
CA VAL A 71 5.54 -0.43 -14.02
C VAL A 71 6.92 -1.07 -13.85
N ALA A 72 7.74 -0.62 -12.90
CA ALA A 72 9.04 -1.22 -12.61
C ALA A 72 8.88 -2.68 -12.13
N ILE A 73 7.95 -2.92 -11.20
CA ILE A 73 7.62 -4.27 -10.73
C ILE A 73 7.13 -5.14 -11.90
N LEU A 74 6.26 -4.62 -12.77
CA LEU A 74 5.81 -5.34 -13.95
C LEU A 74 6.97 -5.66 -14.90
N ALA A 75 7.89 -4.72 -15.13
CA ALA A 75 9.03 -4.93 -16.02
C ALA A 75 10.00 -6.01 -15.48
N ILE A 76 10.25 -6.02 -14.17
CA ILE A 76 11.19 -6.94 -13.51
C ILE A 76 10.57 -8.33 -13.33
N THR A 77 9.36 -8.39 -12.75
CA THR A 77 8.73 -9.65 -12.34
C THR A 77 7.85 -10.25 -13.43
N ARG A 78 7.38 -9.42 -14.38
CA ARG A 78 6.32 -9.74 -15.36
C ARG A 78 4.98 -10.15 -14.73
N SER A 79 4.81 -9.98 -13.41
CA SER A 79 3.58 -10.34 -12.72
C SER A 79 2.59 -9.19 -12.72
N ARG A 80 1.45 -9.39 -13.39
CA ARG A 80 0.35 -8.40 -13.42
C ARG A 80 -0.25 -8.22 -12.02
N GLY A 81 -0.45 -9.32 -11.29
CA GLY A 81 -1.02 -9.27 -9.94
C GLY A 81 -0.16 -8.52 -8.93
N TRP A 82 1.17 -8.61 -9.04
CA TRP A 82 2.08 -7.82 -8.23
C TRP A 82 2.03 -6.34 -8.58
N ALA A 83 2.10 -6.01 -9.87
CA ALA A 83 2.03 -4.63 -10.33
C ALA A 83 0.72 -3.96 -9.90
N LEU A 84 -0.42 -4.66 -10.05
CA LEU A 84 -1.72 -4.17 -9.57
C LEU A 84 -1.77 -4.04 -8.06
N GLY A 85 -1.26 -5.02 -7.31
CA GLY A 85 -1.23 -4.97 -5.85
C GLY A 85 -0.50 -3.72 -5.37
N VAL A 86 0.72 -3.52 -5.84
CA VAL A 86 1.54 -2.33 -5.48
C VAL A 86 0.84 -1.03 -5.85
N LEU A 87 0.26 -0.95 -7.06
CA LEU A 87 -0.45 0.25 -7.50
C LEU A 87 -1.65 0.56 -6.61
N ILE A 88 -2.48 -0.44 -6.32
CA ILE A 88 -3.71 -0.26 -5.54
C ILE A 88 -3.37 0.09 -4.09
N GLY A 89 -2.40 -0.60 -3.48
CA GLY A 89 -1.97 -0.28 -2.13
C GLY A 89 -1.37 1.13 -2.03
N HIS A 90 -0.53 1.51 -3.00
CA HIS A 90 0.05 2.85 -3.04
C HIS A 90 -1.02 3.93 -3.18
N TRP A 91 -1.97 3.76 -4.11
CA TRP A 91 -3.05 4.72 -4.29
C TRP A 91 -3.98 4.78 -3.08
N ALA A 92 -4.28 3.65 -2.42
CA ALA A 92 -5.07 3.66 -1.19
C ALA A 92 -4.41 4.49 -0.08
N HIS A 93 -3.09 4.36 0.07
CA HIS A 93 -2.32 5.16 1.01
C HIS A 93 -2.41 6.66 0.69
N VAL A 94 -2.07 7.04 -0.55
CA VAL A 94 -2.07 8.45 -0.97
C VAL A 94 -3.45 9.09 -0.86
N LEU A 95 -4.51 8.37 -1.22
CA LEU A 95 -5.88 8.89 -1.14
C LEU A 95 -6.36 9.05 0.30
N THR A 96 -5.98 8.15 1.21
CA THR A 96 -6.27 8.31 2.64
C THR A 96 -5.53 9.51 3.22
N ASP A 97 -4.34 9.81 2.71
CA ASP A 97 -3.53 10.92 3.19
C ASP A 97 -4.03 12.31 2.78
N VAL A 98 -4.87 12.41 1.75
CA VAL A 98 -5.65 13.62 1.46
C VAL A 98 -6.50 14.05 2.68
N ALA A 99 -6.82 13.13 3.59
CA ALA A 99 -7.62 13.45 4.75
C ALA A 99 -6.89 14.22 5.86
N ASP A 100 -5.56 14.29 5.86
CA ASP A 100 -4.83 15.10 6.85
C ASP A 100 -4.63 16.55 6.40
N THR A 101 -4.39 17.48 7.32
CA THR A 101 -4.23 18.91 6.99
C THR A 101 -3.05 19.24 6.06
N ALA A 102 -2.00 18.40 6.01
CA ALA A 102 -0.86 18.67 5.14
C ALA A 102 -1.17 18.31 3.68
N GLY A 103 -2.09 17.35 3.48
CA GLY A 103 -2.49 16.89 2.17
C GLY A 103 -1.37 16.19 1.41
N VAL A 104 -1.61 15.98 0.11
CA VAL A 104 -0.65 15.31 -0.78
C VAL A 104 -0.62 15.95 -2.16
N MET A 105 0.56 16.00 -2.77
CA MET A 105 0.74 16.43 -4.16
C MET A 105 0.29 15.32 -5.14
N ILE A 106 -1.02 15.06 -5.18
CA ILE A 106 -1.60 13.88 -5.86
C ILE A 106 -1.18 13.74 -7.33
N PHE A 107 -0.99 14.87 -8.02
CA PHE A 107 -0.67 14.96 -9.45
C PHE A 107 0.77 15.42 -9.73
N PHE A 108 1.69 15.35 -8.76
CA PHE A 108 3.10 15.59 -9.03
C PHE A 108 3.62 14.69 -10.18
N PRO A 109 4.47 15.19 -11.09
CA PRO A 109 5.08 16.53 -11.15
C PRO A 109 4.26 17.57 -11.92
N PHE A 110 3.04 17.25 -12.34
CA PHE A 110 2.21 18.15 -13.13
C PHE A 110 1.57 19.27 -12.30
N SER A 111 1.49 19.06 -10.98
CA SER A 111 1.14 20.07 -9.99
C SER A 111 1.91 19.78 -8.70
N THR A 112 2.44 20.83 -8.07
CA THR A 112 3.00 20.78 -6.70
C THR A 112 1.97 21.15 -5.64
N GLU A 113 0.71 21.35 -6.05
CA GLU A 113 -0.38 21.71 -5.14
C GLU A 113 -0.78 20.52 -4.25
N PRO A 114 -0.67 20.63 -2.92
CA PRO A 114 -1.20 19.64 -2.01
C PRO A 114 -2.74 19.68 -2.02
N ILE A 115 -3.37 18.51 -2.07
CA ILE A 115 -4.82 18.40 -1.89
C ILE A 115 -5.09 17.83 -0.51
N THR A 116 -5.97 18.53 0.21
CA THR A 116 -6.44 18.10 1.52
C THR A 116 -7.95 18.32 1.68
N ILE A 117 -8.60 17.47 2.47
CA ILE A 117 -9.92 17.73 3.04
C ILE A 117 -9.87 18.08 4.54
N SER A 118 -8.68 18.11 5.14
CA SER A 118 -8.41 18.56 6.52
C SER A 118 -9.28 17.88 7.58
N MET A 119 -9.49 16.57 7.48
CA MET A 119 -10.29 15.81 8.44
C MET A 119 -9.60 15.68 9.80
N TRP A 120 -8.26 15.55 9.83
CA TRP A 120 -7.46 15.55 11.07
C TRP A 120 -6.11 16.24 10.84
N LYS A 121 -5.45 16.69 11.92
CA LYS A 121 -4.15 17.38 11.81
C LYS A 121 -3.00 16.45 11.45
N HIS A 122 -2.15 16.94 10.54
CA HIS A 122 -0.79 16.44 10.37
C HIS A 122 0.14 17.24 11.29
N ALA A 123 0.66 16.60 12.35
CA ALA A 123 1.35 17.25 13.46
C ALA A 123 2.83 16.85 13.57
N ALA A 124 3.49 16.60 12.43
CA ALA A 124 4.87 16.12 12.38
C ALA A 124 5.90 16.99 13.14
N VAL A 125 5.64 18.29 13.28
CA VAL A 125 6.46 19.25 14.06
C VAL A 125 6.46 18.96 15.56
N GLU A 126 5.43 18.31 16.10
CA GLU A 126 5.37 17.85 17.50
C GLU A 126 6.20 16.57 17.75
N GLY A 127 6.92 16.11 16.72
CA GLY A 127 7.63 14.84 16.73
C GLY A 127 6.68 13.64 16.70
N ARG A 128 7.27 12.45 16.69
CA ARG A 128 6.53 11.17 16.55
C ARG A 128 5.44 10.98 17.61
N TYR A 129 5.75 11.32 18.84
CA TYR A 129 4.87 11.10 19.99
C TYR A 129 3.72 12.12 20.02
N GLY A 130 4.02 13.40 19.73
CA GLY A 130 3.00 14.43 19.62
C GLY A 130 2.07 14.20 18.42
N ASP A 131 2.61 13.80 17.27
CA ASP A 131 1.81 13.44 16.09
C ASP A 131 0.87 12.27 16.38
N ALA A 132 1.37 11.23 17.07
CA ALA A 132 0.53 10.12 17.51
C ALA A 132 -0.56 10.55 18.51
N ALA A 133 -0.21 11.39 19.51
CA ALA A 133 -1.18 11.90 20.47
C ALA A 133 -2.28 12.72 19.78
N ALA A 134 -1.92 13.58 18.83
CA ALA A 134 -2.85 14.39 18.05
C ALA A 134 -3.77 13.52 17.18
N TYR A 135 -3.19 12.57 16.45
CA TYR A 135 -3.93 11.67 15.57
C TYR A 135 -4.94 10.82 16.35
N TYR A 136 -4.49 10.12 17.40
CA TYR A 136 -5.36 9.24 18.18
C TYR A 136 -6.38 9.98 19.05
N SER A 137 -6.24 11.30 19.19
CA SER A 137 -7.18 12.17 19.90
C SER A 137 -8.10 12.97 19.00
N SER A 138 -8.20 12.61 17.73
CA SER A 138 -9.08 13.27 16.76
C SER A 138 -9.80 12.27 15.86
N LEU A 139 -10.41 12.76 14.77
CA LEU A 139 -11.00 11.92 13.74
C LEU A 139 -10.00 10.94 13.08
N GLY A 140 -8.68 11.19 13.21
CA GLY A 140 -7.66 10.22 12.79
C GLY A 140 -7.78 8.88 13.54
N GLY A 141 -7.87 8.91 14.86
CA GLY A 141 -8.10 7.70 15.67
C GLY A 141 -9.43 7.02 15.34
N VAL A 142 -10.47 7.81 15.02
CA VAL A 142 -11.78 7.29 14.58
C VAL A 142 -11.67 6.62 13.21
N TRP A 143 -10.82 7.13 12.31
CA TRP A 143 -10.57 6.55 10.99
C TRP A 143 -9.92 5.16 11.08
N ASP A 144 -8.93 4.98 11.95
CA ASP A 144 -8.34 3.67 12.21
C ASP A 144 -9.39 2.68 12.74
N LEU A 145 -10.22 3.12 13.70
CA LEU A 145 -11.31 2.32 14.24
C LEU A 145 -12.34 1.96 13.16
N PHE A 146 -12.67 2.90 12.28
CA PHE A 146 -13.58 2.68 11.16
C PHE A 146 -13.07 1.54 10.27
N TRP A 147 -11.80 1.57 9.86
CA TRP A 147 -11.25 0.50 9.01
C TRP A 147 -11.11 -0.84 9.71
N LEU A 148 -10.83 -0.84 11.02
CA LEU A 148 -10.92 -2.04 11.85
C LEU A 148 -12.33 -2.63 11.81
N LEU A 149 -13.35 -1.81 12.06
CA LEU A 149 -14.75 -2.24 12.05
C LEU A 149 -15.18 -2.71 10.66
N VAL A 150 -14.79 -2.00 9.60
CA VAL A 150 -15.04 -2.42 8.21
C VAL A 150 -14.45 -3.80 7.95
N THR A 151 -13.23 -4.03 8.45
CA THR A 151 -12.55 -5.31 8.29
C THR A 151 -13.26 -6.42 9.07
N VAL A 152 -13.58 -6.20 10.35
CA VAL A 152 -14.19 -7.21 11.22
C VAL A 152 -15.65 -7.49 10.88
N ILE A 153 -16.40 -6.50 10.39
CA ILE A 153 -17.83 -6.67 10.07
C ILE A 153 -17.99 -7.16 8.64
N PHE A 154 -17.33 -6.50 7.68
CA PHE A 154 -17.55 -6.78 6.26
C PHE A 154 -16.47 -7.66 5.63
N ALA A 155 -15.24 -7.67 6.13
CA ALA A 155 -14.14 -8.44 5.56
C ALA A 155 -13.60 -9.58 6.44
N TRP A 156 -14.31 -10.00 7.49
CA TRP A 156 -13.81 -11.02 8.43
C TRP A 156 -13.45 -12.34 7.73
N ARG A 157 -14.16 -12.68 6.65
CA ARG A 157 -13.85 -13.87 5.84
C ARG A 157 -12.43 -13.80 5.27
N ALA A 158 -11.90 -12.62 4.99
CA ALA A 158 -10.53 -12.45 4.53
C ALA A 158 -9.51 -12.92 5.58
N LEU A 159 -9.88 -12.99 6.85
CA LEU A 159 -9.02 -13.46 7.95
C LEU A 159 -9.11 -14.98 8.16
N THR A 160 -9.89 -15.74 7.38
CA THR A 160 -10.04 -17.19 7.61
C THR A 160 -8.94 -18.01 6.91
N PRO A 161 -8.63 -19.22 7.43
CA PRO A 161 -7.73 -20.15 6.75
C PRO A 161 -8.20 -20.54 5.34
N SER A 162 -9.52 -20.66 5.13
CA SER A 162 -10.09 -20.99 3.81
C SER A 162 -9.81 -19.89 2.79
N TYR A 163 -10.08 -18.63 3.14
CA TYR A 163 -9.81 -17.51 2.26
C TYR A 163 -8.33 -17.35 1.95
N PHE A 164 -7.46 -17.55 2.95
CA PHE A 164 -6.02 -17.54 2.75
C PHE A 164 -5.58 -18.58 1.70
N ARG A 165 -6.08 -19.81 1.79
CA ARG A 165 -5.76 -20.87 0.82
C ARG A 165 -6.37 -20.67 -0.55
N GLU A 166 -7.61 -20.18 -0.61
CA GLU A 166 -8.39 -20.12 -1.86
C GLU A 166 -8.15 -18.84 -2.65
N ILE A 167 -7.78 -17.75 -1.98
CA ILE A 167 -7.64 -16.42 -2.59
C ILE A 167 -6.22 -15.87 -2.43
N VAL A 168 -5.69 -15.83 -1.21
CA VAL A 168 -4.41 -15.13 -0.94
C VAL A 168 -3.22 -15.88 -1.53
N ILE A 169 -3.11 -17.19 -1.28
CA ILE A 169 -2.04 -18.01 -1.84
C ILE A 169 -2.10 -18.02 -3.38
N PRO A 170 -3.26 -18.26 -4.03
CA PRO A 170 -3.34 -18.27 -5.49
C PRO A 170 -3.12 -16.91 -6.14
N ALA A 171 -3.36 -15.80 -5.41
CA ALA A 171 -3.02 -14.47 -5.88
C ALA A 171 -1.50 -14.21 -5.93
N ASP A 172 -0.71 -14.94 -5.13
CA ASP A 172 0.75 -14.78 -5.06
C ASP A 172 1.53 -16.07 -4.73
N PRO A 173 1.40 -17.13 -5.54
CA PRO A 173 1.90 -18.45 -5.20
C PRO A 173 3.43 -18.50 -5.15
N TYR A 174 4.11 -17.67 -5.94
CA TYR A 174 5.57 -17.63 -5.98
C TYR A 174 6.14 -17.10 -4.67
N VAL A 175 5.58 -16.02 -4.10
CA VAL A 175 6.10 -15.44 -2.85
C VAL A 175 5.73 -16.29 -1.65
N TRP A 176 4.48 -16.76 -1.56
CA TRP A 176 4.09 -17.68 -0.49
C TRP A 176 4.87 -19.00 -0.55
N GLY A 177 5.10 -19.54 -1.75
CA GLY A 177 5.93 -20.73 -1.96
C GLY A 177 7.41 -20.47 -1.65
N TRP A 178 7.94 -19.29 -1.95
CA TRP A 178 9.30 -18.90 -1.56
C TRP A 178 9.44 -18.78 -0.04
N LEU A 179 8.50 -18.11 0.65
CA LEU A 179 8.49 -18.01 2.12
C LEU A 179 8.44 -19.40 2.77
N HIS A 180 7.56 -20.26 2.27
CA HIS A 180 7.45 -21.64 2.72
C HIS A 180 8.79 -22.38 2.62
N ARG A 181 9.40 -22.36 1.44
CA ARG A 181 10.65 -23.11 1.18
C ARG A 181 11.86 -22.54 1.90
N THR A 182 11.97 -21.21 1.95
CA THR A 182 13.13 -20.50 2.52
C THR A 182 13.15 -20.61 4.04
N PHE A 183 12.02 -20.35 4.69
CA PHE A 183 11.92 -20.33 6.16
C PHE A 183 11.33 -21.62 6.73
N ARG A 184 11.02 -22.62 5.89
CA ARG A 184 10.39 -23.89 6.27
C ARG A 184 9.10 -23.69 7.07
N LEU A 185 8.35 -22.62 6.76
CA LEU A 185 7.14 -22.27 7.49
C LEU A 185 5.98 -23.16 7.06
N PRO A 186 5.31 -23.88 7.99
CA PRO A 186 4.09 -24.61 7.65
C PRO A 186 2.98 -23.64 7.23
N GLU A 187 1.89 -24.14 6.62
CA GLU A 187 0.73 -23.32 6.21
C GLU A 187 0.24 -22.40 7.34
N ARG A 188 0.17 -22.94 8.57
CA ARG A 188 -0.23 -22.19 9.76
C ARG A 188 0.71 -21.00 10.05
N GLY A 189 2.01 -21.17 9.80
CA GLY A 189 2.99 -20.10 9.94
C GLY A 189 2.81 -19.02 8.87
N LEU A 190 2.53 -19.41 7.62
CA LEU A 190 2.23 -18.44 6.54
C LEU A 190 0.92 -17.70 6.79
N LEU A 191 -0.11 -18.41 7.27
CA LEU A 191 -1.37 -17.80 7.69
C LEU A 191 -1.15 -16.80 8.84
N LEU A 192 -0.30 -17.14 9.81
CA LEU A 192 0.06 -16.23 10.89
C LEU A 192 0.80 -14.99 10.37
N LEU A 193 1.68 -15.13 9.38
CA LEU A 193 2.31 -13.96 8.74
C LEU A 193 1.28 -13.08 8.04
N TYR A 194 0.35 -13.69 7.29
CA TYR A 194 -0.74 -13.00 6.61
C TYR A 194 -1.66 -12.26 7.60
N GLN A 195 -2.10 -12.92 8.67
CA GLN A 195 -2.94 -12.33 9.72
C GLN A 195 -2.13 -11.41 10.65
N GLY A 196 -0.80 -11.55 10.68
CA GLY A 196 0.09 -10.80 11.55
C GLY A 196 0.01 -9.30 11.31
N LEU A 197 -0.28 -8.88 10.08
CA LEU A 197 -0.50 -7.46 9.76
C LEU A 197 -1.72 -6.90 10.51
N MET A 198 -2.83 -7.65 10.57
CA MET A 198 -4.02 -7.31 11.36
C MET A 198 -3.67 -7.13 12.84
N PHE A 199 -2.94 -8.09 13.41
CA PHE A 199 -2.55 -8.04 14.82
C PHE A 199 -1.56 -6.90 15.10
N TYR A 200 -0.65 -6.63 14.17
CA TYR A 200 0.27 -5.49 14.25
C TYR A 200 -0.50 -4.17 14.23
N GLY A 201 -1.44 -3.99 13.29
CA GLY A 201 -2.30 -2.80 13.23
C GLY A 201 -3.11 -2.61 14.50
N LEU A 202 -3.74 -3.68 15.01
CA LEU A 202 -4.52 -3.65 16.25
C LEU A 202 -3.65 -3.29 17.46
N GLY A 203 -2.49 -3.93 17.61
CA GLY A 203 -1.55 -3.64 18.69
C GLY A 203 -1.06 -2.19 18.63
N ARG A 204 -0.73 -1.69 17.44
CA ARG A 204 -0.31 -0.30 17.24
C ARG A 204 -1.43 0.70 17.57
N MET A 205 -2.66 0.44 17.10
CA MET A 205 -3.82 1.27 17.39
C MET A 205 -4.08 1.36 18.90
N ILE A 206 -4.10 0.21 19.59
CA ILE A 206 -4.30 0.15 21.05
C ILE A 206 -3.15 0.87 21.76
N ALA A 207 -1.89 0.58 21.42
CA ALA A 207 -0.75 1.17 22.10
C ALA A 207 -0.74 2.70 21.99
N TRP A 208 -0.95 3.26 20.79
CA TRP A 208 -0.98 4.71 20.62
C TRP A 208 -2.22 5.36 21.24
N PHE A 209 -3.37 4.69 21.21
CA PHE A 209 -4.55 5.18 21.92
C PHE A 209 -4.30 5.23 23.44
N LEU A 210 -3.76 4.17 24.03
CA LEU A 210 -3.41 4.14 25.46
C LEU A 210 -2.37 5.22 25.80
N TYR A 211 -1.34 5.37 24.98
CA TYR A 211 -0.36 6.44 25.12
C TYR A 211 -1.03 7.82 25.12
N ALA A 212 -1.88 8.10 24.12
CA ALA A 212 -2.57 9.38 23.99
C ALA A 212 -3.47 9.69 25.20
N ARG A 213 -4.09 8.67 25.81
CA ARG A 213 -5.02 8.84 26.94
C ARG A 213 -4.34 8.91 28.29
N PHE A 214 -3.33 8.09 28.52
CA PHE A 214 -2.78 7.87 29.87
C PHE A 214 -1.44 8.54 30.10
N ASP A 215 -0.58 8.59 29.07
CA ASP A 215 0.76 9.18 29.19
C ASP A 215 0.75 10.63 28.71
N ALA A 216 0.37 10.86 27.46
CA ALA A 216 0.26 12.23 26.91
C ALA A 216 -0.93 13.01 27.48
N GLN A 217 -1.94 12.33 28.02
CA GLN A 217 -3.16 12.91 28.57
C GLN A 217 -3.83 13.91 27.61
N ALA A 218 -3.74 13.63 26.31
CA ALA A 218 -4.21 14.51 25.27
C ALA A 218 -5.75 14.56 25.27
N PRO A 219 -6.36 15.76 25.22
CA PRO A 219 -7.82 15.88 25.20
C PRO A 219 -8.36 15.32 23.88
N PHE A 220 -9.48 14.59 23.97
CA PHE A 220 -10.13 14.05 22.79
C PHE A 220 -10.99 15.12 22.12
N ASP A 221 -10.70 15.40 20.85
CA ASP A 221 -11.36 16.41 20.03
C ASP A 221 -11.70 15.81 18.65
N PRO A 222 -12.92 15.26 18.47
CA PRO A 222 -13.36 14.66 17.23
C PRO A 222 -13.91 15.69 16.23
N SER A 223 -13.55 16.98 16.36
CA SER A 223 -13.91 17.99 15.38
C SER A 223 -13.16 17.78 14.06
N TRP A 224 -13.79 18.23 12.96
CA TRP A 224 -13.15 18.22 11.65
C TRP A 224 -11.96 19.19 11.64
N GLY A 225 -10.78 18.67 11.30
CA GLY A 225 -9.54 19.44 11.35
C GLY A 225 -8.96 19.57 12.76
N GLY A 226 -9.51 18.85 13.74
CA GLY A 226 -8.95 18.75 15.09
C GLY A 226 -7.66 17.91 15.15
N PRO A 227 -6.96 17.93 16.30
CA PRO A 227 -7.40 18.54 17.55
C PRO A 227 -6.92 20.00 17.73
N GLU A 228 -7.70 20.87 18.38
CA GLU A 228 -7.38 22.31 18.51
C GLU A 228 -6.03 22.63 19.20
N TYR A 229 -5.59 21.78 20.14
CA TYR A 229 -4.37 22.02 20.95
C TYR A 229 -3.05 21.84 20.22
N VAL A 230 -3.05 21.35 18.97
CA VAL A 230 -1.85 21.25 18.13
C VAL A 230 -2.01 22.14 16.91
N GLN A 231 -0.97 22.78 16.41
CA GLN A 231 -1.06 23.46 15.12
C GLN A 231 -1.01 22.44 13.97
N GLY A 232 -2.02 22.47 13.09
CA GLY A 232 -1.99 21.66 11.88
C GLY A 232 -1.03 22.28 10.87
N ASN A 233 -0.30 21.43 10.15
CA ASN A 233 0.45 21.90 8.99
C ASN A 233 -0.48 21.94 7.78
N ASP A 234 -0.60 23.11 7.15
CA ASP A 234 -1.15 23.29 5.81
C ASP A 234 0.01 23.76 4.93
N ILE A 235 0.28 23.03 3.85
CA ILE A 235 1.42 23.26 2.97
C ILE A 235 0.98 24.04 1.73
N SER A 236 -0.33 24.15 1.49
CA SER A 236 -0.85 25.00 0.43
C SER A 236 -0.80 26.46 0.88
N ASP A 237 -0.23 27.31 0.04
CA ASP A 237 -0.33 28.77 0.17
C ASP A 237 -1.47 29.35 -0.69
N ALA A 238 -2.24 28.48 -1.35
CA ALA A 238 -3.21 28.84 -2.37
C ALA A 238 -4.64 28.95 -1.81
N GLY A 239 -5.42 29.89 -2.36
CA GLY A 239 -6.87 29.93 -2.11
C GLY A 239 -7.59 28.77 -2.81
N TRP A 240 -8.79 28.41 -2.34
CA TRP A 240 -9.56 27.25 -2.86
C TRP A 240 -9.77 27.25 -4.39
N VAL A 241 -9.91 28.43 -5.01
CA VAL A 241 -10.05 28.57 -6.47
C VAL A 241 -8.76 28.15 -7.17
N GLU A 242 -7.63 28.58 -6.64
CA GLU A 242 -6.33 28.26 -7.20
C GLU A 242 -5.99 26.79 -7.00
N VAL A 243 -6.29 26.23 -5.83
CA VAL A 243 -6.22 24.78 -5.58
C VAL A 243 -7.02 24.02 -6.64
N LEU A 244 -8.27 24.43 -6.89
CA LEU A 244 -9.14 23.80 -7.90
C LEU A 244 -8.54 23.87 -9.31
N VAL A 245 -8.02 25.04 -9.71
CA VAL A 245 -7.40 25.24 -11.03
C VAL A 245 -6.13 24.40 -11.19
N ARG A 246 -5.18 24.50 -10.24
CA ARG A 246 -3.91 23.74 -10.27
C ARG A 246 -4.16 22.24 -10.25
N THR A 247 -5.10 21.78 -9.42
CA THR A 247 -5.57 20.38 -9.36
C THR A 247 -6.15 19.92 -10.70
N SER A 248 -7.02 20.73 -11.32
CA SER A 248 -7.67 20.38 -12.59
C SER A 248 -6.66 20.26 -13.73
N ILE A 249 -5.71 21.20 -13.81
CA ILE A 249 -4.62 21.17 -14.78
C ILE A 249 -3.73 19.95 -14.54
N GLY A 250 -3.29 19.73 -13.29
CA GLY A 250 -2.47 18.59 -12.91
C GLY A 250 -3.14 17.26 -13.25
N GLY A 251 -4.43 17.12 -12.96
CA GLY A 251 -5.21 15.92 -13.28
C GLY A 251 -5.33 15.68 -14.79
N ALA A 252 -5.61 16.72 -15.58
CA ALA A 252 -5.68 16.61 -17.04
C ALA A 252 -4.33 16.18 -17.65
N LEU A 253 -3.23 16.79 -17.19
CA LEU A 253 -1.88 16.44 -17.62
C LEU A 253 -1.49 15.02 -17.21
N PHE A 254 -1.82 14.62 -15.97
CA PHE A 254 -1.61 13.25 -15.49
C PHE A 254 -2.34 12.23 -16.38
N VAL A 255 -3.62 12.44 -16.67
CA VAL A 255 -4.40 11.53 -17.54
C VAL A 255 -3.80 11.47 -18.94
N GLY A 256 -3.45 12.61 -19.54
CA GLY A 256 -2.81 12.68 -20.84
C GLY A 256 -1.48 11.92 -20.88
N PHE A 257 -0.65 12.10 -19.85
CA PHE A 257 0.62 11.40 -19.69
C PHE A 257 0.43 9.88 -19.52
N MET A 258 -0.53 9.46 -18.69
CA MET A 258 -0.85 8.05 -18.48
C MET A 258 -1.33 7.38 -19.77
N TRP A 259 -2.18 8.07 -20.54
CA TRP A 259 -2.62 7.59 -21.85
C TRP A 259 -1.45 7.43 -22.81
N LEU A 260 -0.52 8.39 -22.85
CA LEU A 260 0.67 8.32 -23.69
C LEU A 260 1.57 7.15 -23.29
N CYS A 261 1.88 7.02 -21.99
CA CYS A 261 2.67 5.90 -21.46
C CYS A 261 2.04 4.55 -21.80
N TRP A 262 0.72 4.44 -21.67
CA TRP A 262 -0.04 3.26 -22.08
C TRP A 262 0.17 2.92 -23.55
N LYS A 263 -0.01 3.90 -24.44
CA LYS A 263 0.14 3.72 -25.89
C LYS A 263 1.57 3.36 -26.30
N VAL A 264 2.58 3.97 -25.67
CA VAL A 264 3.98 3.85 -26.09
C VAL A 264 4.61 2.56 -25.58
N PHE A 265 4.44 2.22 -24.29
CA PHE A 265 5.18 1.09 -23.70
C PHE A 265 4.43 0.27 -22.65
N VAL A 266 3.58 0.86 -21.80
CA VAL A 266 2.95 0.11 -20.69
C VAL A 266 2.03 -0.98 -21.23
N LYS A 267 1.27 -0.73 -22.31
CA LYS A 267 0.44 -1.77 -22.95
C LYS A 267 1.27 -2.98 -23.36
N ARG A 268 2.43 -2.78 -23.96
CA ARG A 268 3.32 -3.88 -24.40
C ARG A 268 3.89 -4.65 -23.21
N LEU A 269 4.26 -3.95 -22.13
CA LEU A 269 4.70 -4.60 -20.88
C LEU A 269 3.56 -5.42 -20.27
N TRP A 270 2.36 -4.86 -20.23
CA TRP A 270 1.16 -5.51 -19.72
C TRP A 270 0.83 -6.79 -20.49
N GLU A 271 0.81 -6.72 -21.82
CA GLU A 271 0.55 -7.87 -22.69
C GLU A 271 1.59 -8.99 -22.53
N ARG A 272 2.86 -8.64 -22.25
CA ARG A 272 3.93 -9.61 -21.94
C ARG A 272 3.89 -10.15 -20.52
N GLY A 273 3.19 -9.46 -19.62
CA GLY A 273 2.99 -9.91 -18.26
C GLY A 273 2.18 -11.20 -18.24
N TYR A 274 2.35 -11.99 -17.19
CA TYR A 274 1.49 -13.14 -16.93
C TYR A 274 0.47 -12.76 -15.85
N ASP A 275 -0.74 -13.25 -16.01
CA ASP A 275 -1.59 -13.50 -14.87
C ASP A 275 -1.08 -14.78 -14.24
N VAL A 276 -0.88 -14.77 -12.92
CA VAL A 276 -0.62 -16.01 -12.20
C VAL A 276 -1.74 -16.97 -12.60
N PRO A 277 -1.44 -18.17 -13.13
CA PRO A 277 -2.49 -19.14 -13.40
C PRO A 277 -3.24 -19.29 -12.09
N ALA A 278 -4.54 -18.93 -12.07
CA ALA A 278 -5.44 -19.34 -11.01
C ALA A 278 -5.13 -20.82 -10.83
N ALA A 279 -4.47 -21.16 -9.72
CA ALA A 279 -3.69 -22.39 -9.59
C ALA A 279 -4.47 -23.53 -10.24
N VAL A 280 -3.79 -24.30 -11.11
CA VAL A 280 -4.28 -25.57 -11.70
C VAL A 280 -5.33 -26.12 -10.75
N ARG A 281 -6.61 -26.12 -11.15
CA ARG A 281 -7.78 -26.36 -10.29
C ARG A 281 -7.62 -27.66 -9.51
N GLY A 282 -6.90 -27.57 -8.42
CA GLY A 282 -6.39 -28.63 -7.61
C GLY A 282 -6.39 -28.06 -6.21
N THR A 283 -7.20 -28.64 -5.36
CA THR A 283 -7.44 -28.16 -4.02
C THR A 283 -6.15 -28.23 -3.20
N GLY A 284 -5.73 -27.09 -2.65
CA GLY A 284 -4.72 -27.02 -1.59
C GLY A 284 -3.31 -26.63 -2.03
N ILE A 285 -2.43 -26.60 -1.02
CA ILE A 285 -1.05 -26.12 -1.08
C ILE A 285 -0.18 -26.90 -2.09
N HIS A 286 -0.57 -28.12 -2.46
CA HIS A 286 0.14 -28.98 -3.41
C HIS A 286 0.27 -28.35 -4.81
N ALA A 287 -0.75 -27.65 -5.30
CA ALA A 287 -0.70 -26.99 -6.61
C ALA A 287 0.32 -25.83 -6.68
N VAL A 288 0.70 -25.27 -5.53
CA VAL A 288 1.67 -24.17 -5.40
C VAL A 288 3.05 -24.68 -5.00
N LEU A 289 3.13 -25.75 -4.20
CA LEU A 289 4.38 -26.40 -3.82
C LEU A 289 5.02 -27.21 -4.95
N GLU A 290 4.22 -27.71 -5.89
CA GLU A 290 4.69 -28.49 -7.04
C GLU A 290 5.03 -27.64 -8.27
N LEU A 291 4.99 -26.30 -8.17
CA LEU A 291 5.48 -25.44 -9.24
C LEU A 291 6.96 -25.80 -9.52
N PRO A 292 7.31 -26.25 -10.75
CA PRO A 292 8.62 -26.82 -11.02
C PRO A 292 9.70 -25.79 -10.70
N SER A 293 10.43 -26.01 -9.60
CA SER A 293 11.64 -25.28 -9.31
C SER A 293 12.65 -25.65 -10.39
N SER A 294 13.06 -24.67 -11.20
CA SER A 294 14.31 -24.66 -11.97
C SER A 294 14.64 -25.82 -12.93
N ALA A 295 13.79 -26.84 -13.09
CA ALA A 295 14.11 -28.05 -13.85
C ALA A 295 14.17 -27.85 -15.37
N ARG A 296 13.72 -26.71 -15.91
CA ARG A 296 13.76 -26.42 -17.36
C ARG A 296 15.05 -25.77 -17.88
N ARG A 297 16.08 -25.52 -17.06
CA ARG A 297 17.39 -25.07 -17.58
C ARG A 297 18.43 -26.18 -17.80
N ARG A 298 18.10 -27.44 -17.52
CA ARG A 298 19.04 -28.58 -17.72
C ARG A 298 18.57 -29.68 -18.67
N ALA A 299 17.40 -29.57 -19.26
CA ALA A 299 16.91 -30.55 -20.23
C ALA A 299 16.86 -29.94 -21.64
N GLU A 300 18.03 -29.70 -22.23
CA GLU A 300 18.25 -29.73 -23.69
C GLU A 300 19.75 -29.52 -23.97
N LYS A 301 20.51 -30.59 -23.71
CA LYS A 301 21.69 -31.00 -24.48
C LYS A 301 22.00 -32.43 -24.05
N SER A 302 21.22 -33.37 -24.58
CA SER A 302 21.73 -34.73 -24.77
C SER A 302 22.66 -34.68 -25.97
N PRO A 303 23.95 -35.05 -25.84
CA PRO A 303 24.86 -35.16 -26.98
C PRO A 303 24.63 -36.41 -27.82
N ASP A 304 23.81 -37.36 -27.38
CA ASP A 304 23.68 -38.64 -28.06
C ASP A 304 22.51 -38.61 -29.02
N GLY A 305 22.87 -38.34 -30.28
CA GLY A 305 22.06 -38.61 -31.44
C GLY A 305 21.90 -40.11 -31.65
N ASP A 306 20.65 -40.47 -31.93
CA ASP A 306 20.18 -41.52 -32.82
C ASP A 306 20.72 -42.97 -32.79
N VAL A 307 19.75 -43.81 -33.19
CA VAL A 307 19.83 -45.15 -33.78
C VAL A 307 19.65 -46.27 -32.73
N LYS A 308 18.57 -47.09 -32.74
CA LYS A 308 17.96 -47.77 -33.89
C LYS A 308 16.52 -48.22 -33.58
N GLN A 309 15.69 -48.22 -34.61
CA GLN A 309 14.42 -48.95 -34.68
C GLN A 309 14.65 -50.46 -34.65
N MET A 310 13.87 -51.16 -33.81
CA MET A 310 13.16 -52.41 -34.10
C MET A 310 12.03 -52.58 -33.10
#